data_AF-A0AAD9Y0Y3-F1
#
_entry.id   AF-A0AAD9Y0Y3-F1
#
_cell.length_a   1.000
_cell.length_b   1.000
_cell.length_c   1.000
_cell.angle_alpha   90.00
_cell.angle_beta   90.00
_cell.angle_gamma   90.00
#
_symmetry.space_group_name_H-M   'P 1'
#
loop_
_entity.id
_entity.type
_entity.pdbx_description
1 polymer ?
#
loop_
_entity_poly.entity_id
_entity_poly.type
_entity_poly.pdbx_seq_one_letter_code
_entity_poly.pdbx_strand_id
1 'polypeptide(L)'
;MSAEPPKLQRHCLVTVGATARFTQLLTEVVSPTFLDFLVGDRYTHLTLQCGKDYEHFSRNILPSLVSRWPTLEITAFDFVDDLTVEMTKCQAADGRERGVVICHAGTGTILDGMRVNVPLVVVPNPTLKDNHQVELAEEIQRQGYGIWGRLGDISYALEQLVLQLDKTKVQFKPHSVKEDAEPLNVDLWQVTSAMLGRYALETPQPPTKTCTGNGGSGEIQREEVAQMTMG
;
A
#
# COMPACT_ATOMS: atom_id res chain seq x y z
N MET A 1 1.15 -37.33 25.06
CA MET A 1 0.39 -36.07 25.03
C MET A 1 1.11 -35.17 24.05
N SER A 2 0.77 -35.26 22.77
CA SER A 2 1.40 -34.44 21.73
C SER A 2 0.90 -33.02 21.90
N ALA A 3 1.77 -32.12 22.34
CA ALA A 3 1.47 -30.70 22.36
C ALA A 3 1.22 -30.27 20.91
N GLU A 4 -0.03 -29.90 20.60
CA GLU A 4 -0.35 -29.23 19.35
C GLU A 4 0.55 -27.97 19.28
N PRO A 5 1.33 -27.77 18.20
CA PRO A 5 2.17 -26.59 18.10
C PRO A 5 1.31 -25.33 18.25
N PRO A 6 1.84 -24.24 18.82
CA PRO A 6 1.08 -23.01 18.98
C PRO A 6 0.53 -22.61 17.60
N LYS A 7 -0.80 -22.50 17.49
CA LYS A 7 -1.46 -22.03 16.27
C LYS A 7 -1.08 -20.57 16.07
N LEU A 8 -0.07 -20.35 15.24
CA LEU A 8 0.32 -19.01 14.83
C LEU A 8 -0.85 -18.37 14.10
N GLN A 9 -1.15 -17.12 14.45
CA GLN A 9 -2.23 -16.41 13.79
C GLN A 9 -1.77 -15.98 12.40
N ARG A 10 -2.55 -16.32 11.39
CA ARG A 10 -2.37 -15.88 10.01
C ARG A 10 -3.60 -15.07 9.58
N HIS A 11 -3.36 -13.82 9.19
CA HIS A 11 -4.38 -12.82 8.90
C HIS A 11 -4.54 -12.60 7.40
N CYS A 12 -5.77 -12.63 6.90
CA CYS A 12 -6.12 -12.22 5.54
C CYS A 12 -6.95 -10.94 5.62
N LEU A 13 -6.45 -9.85 5.06
CA LEU A 13 -7.15 -8.58 4.98
C LEU A 13 -7.65 -8.39 3.54
N VAL A 14 -8.94 -8.14 3.36
CA VAL A 14 -9.52 -7.78 2.06
C VAL A 14 -10.04 -6.35 2.11
N THR A 15 -9.69 -5.54 1.11
CA THR A 15 -10.11 -4.15 1.02
C THR A 15 -10.54 -3.75 -0.39
N VAL A 16 -11.75 -3.18 -0.47
CA VAL A 16 -12.35 -2.66 -1.71
C VAL A 16 -12.05 -1.17 -1.95
N GLY A 17 -11.36 -0.52 -1.01
CA GLY A 17 -11.05 0.91 -1.07
C GLY A 17 -12.18 1.85 -0.63
N ALA A 18 -11.93 3.15 -0.80
CA ALA A 18 -12.82 4.22 -0.38
C ALA A 18 -13.85 4.62 -1.45
N THR A 19 -13.44 4.59 -2.71
CA THR A 19 -14.10 5.36 -3.79
C THR A 19 -15.08 4.53 -4.62
N ALA A 20 -14.81 3.24 -4.84
CA ALA A 20 -15.63 2.39 -5.69
C ALA A 20 -16.21 1.21 -4.90
N ARG A 21 -17.50 0.93 -5.10
CA ARG A 21 -18.09 -0.32 -4.61
C ARG A 21 -17.54 -1.48 -5.43
N PHE A 22 -17.00 -2.49 -4.75
CA PHE A 22 -16.49 -3.69 -5.41
C PHE A 22 -17.15 -4.96 -4.85
N THR A 23 -18.45 -5.06 -5.04
CA THR A 23 -19.28 -6.18 -4.55
C THR A 23 -18.87 -7.52 -5.14
N GLN A 24 -18.32 -7.54 -6.37
CA GLN A 24 -17.82 -8.77 -7.01
C GLN A 24 -16.68 -9.39 -6.21
N LEU A 25 -15.69 -8.59 -5.80
CA LEU A 25 -14.59 -9.06 -4.95
C LEU A 25 -15.10 -9.59 -3.61
N LEU A 26 -16.01 -8.85 -2.95
CA LEU A 26 -16.60 -9.29 -1.67
C LEU A 26 -17.37 -10.61 -1.81
N THR A 27 -18.07 -10.80 -2.93
CA THR A 27 -18.84 -12.03 -3.19
C THR A 27 -17.90 -13.21 -3.40
N GLU A 28 -16.79 -13.00 -4.09
CA GLU A 28 -15.78 -14.03 -4.35
C GLU A 28 -15.03 -14.45 -3.08
N VAL A 29 -14.56 -13.48 -2.27
CA VAL A 29 -13.82 -13.77 -1.03
C VAL A 29 -14.70 -14.36 0.08
N VAL A 30 -16.02 -14.35 -0.11
CA VAL A 30 -17.00 -14.95 0.81
C VAL A 30 -17.57 -16.26 0.24
N SER A 31 -17.15 -16.63 -0.97
CA SER A 31 -17.56 -17.90 -1.56
C SER A 31 -17.09 -19.07 -0.68
N PRO A 32 -17.88 -20.15 -0.57
CA PRO A 32 -17.48 -21.33 0.20
C PRO A 32 -16.15 -21.90 -0.27
N THR A 33 -15.92 -21.92 -1.59
CA THR A 33 -14.67 -22.40 -2.20
C THR A 33 -13.44 -21.63 -1.71
N PHE A 34 -13.55 -20.30 -1.59
CA PHE A 34 -12.46 -19.47 -1.11
C PHE A 34 -12.24 -19.60 0.40
N LEU A 35 -13.32 -19.69 1.18
CA LEU A 35 -13.22 -19.87 2.63
C LEU A 35 -12.63 -21.25 2.99
N ASP A 36 -13.02 -22.31 2.29
CA ASP A 36 -12.43 -23.64 2.45
C ASP A 36 -10.94 -23.63 2.08
N PHE A 37 -10.56 -22.89 1.03
CA PHE A 37 -9.16 -22.67 0.66
C PHE A 37 -8.38 -21.94 1.76
N LEU A 38 -8.93 -20.86 2.33
CA LEU A 38 -8.29 -20.12 3.44
C LEU A 38 -8.06 -21.01 4.66
N VAL A 39 -9.05 -21.82 5.04
CA VAL A 39 -8.92 -22.77 6.15
C VAL A 39 -7.86 -23.82 5.83
N GLY A 40 -7.80 -24.30 4.59
CA GLY A 40 -6.77 -25.22 4.10
C GLY A 40 -5.35 -24.62 4.17
N ASP A 41 -5.19 -23.35 3.82
CA ASP A 41 -3.91 -22.61 3.93
C ASP A 41 -3.66 -22.05 5.35
N ARG A 42 -4.35 -22.57 6.37
CA ARG A 42 -4.15 -22.24 7.80
C ARG A 42 -4.39 -20.77 8.15
N TYR A 43 -5.20 -20.05 7.38
CA TYR A 43 -5.66 -18.73 7.80
C TYR A 43 -6.60 -18.85 9.00
N THR A 44 -6.38 -17.96 9.95
CA THR A 44 -7.10 -17.95 11.24
C THR A 44 -8.06 -16.77 11.32
N HIS A 45 -7.73 -15.66 10.66
CA HIS A 45 -8.52 -14.43 10.67
C HIS A 45 -8.73 -13.94 9.24
N LEU A 46 -9.98 -13.63 8.90
CA LEU A 46 -10.37 -12.96 7.67
C LEU A 46 -11.03 -11.63 8.04
N THR A 47 -10.40 -10.53 7.65
CA THR A 47 -10.87 -9.18 7.94
C THR A 47 -11.30 -8.51 6.64
N LEU A 48 -12.56 -8.10 6.54
CA LEU A 48 -13.14 -7.53 5.34
C LEU A 48 -13.46 -6.05 5.54
N GLN A 49 -12.82 -5.18 4.77
CA GLN A 49 -13.21 -3.79 4.68
C GLN A 49 -14.28 -3.65 3.60
N CYS A 50 -15.54 -3.51 4.02
CA CYS A 50 -16.69 -3.45 3.12
C CYS A 50 -17.16 -2.01 2.82
N GLY A 51 -16.66 -1.02 3.55
CA GLY A 51 -17.08 0.37 3.38
C GLY A 51 -18.61 0.54 3.51
N LYS A 52 -19.23 1.24 2.56
CA LYS A 52 -20.68 1.49 2.51
C LYS A 52 -21.55 0.22 2.47
N ASP A 53 -20.99 -0.93 2.10
CA ASP A 53 -21.71 -2.21 2.04
C ASP A 53 -21.65 -2.98 3.38
N TYR A 54 -20.97 -2.43 4.39
CA TYR A 54 -20.77 -3.04 5.72
C TYR A 54 -22.07 -3.38 6.45
N GLU A 55 -23.07 -2.49 6.42
CA GLU A 55 -24.33 -2.70 7.15
C GLU A 55 -25.12 -3.90 6.59
N HIS A 56 -25.14 -4.06 5.26
CA HIS A 56 -25.77 -5.20 4.62
C HIS A 56 -24.98 -6.49 4.89
N PHE A 57 -23.66 -6.40 4.79
CA PHE A 57 -22.76 -7.53 4.98
C PHE A 57 -22.83 -8.09 6.41
N SER A 58 -22.76 -7.22 7.41
CA SER A 58 -22.74 -7.59 8.83
C SER A 58 -24.05 -8.24 9.29
N ARG A 59 -25.20 -7.82 8.75
CA ARG A 59 -26.50 -8.38 9.14
C ARG A 59 -26.84 -9.68 8.43
N ASN A 60 -26.58 -9.75 7.12
CA ASN A 60 -27.14 -10.81 6.28
C ASN A 60 -26.15 -11.92 5.96
N ILE A 61 -24.85 -11.59 5.91
CA ILE A 61 -23.83 -12.50 5.41
C ILE A 61 -22.98 -13.04 6.57
N LEU A 62 -22.46 -12.14 7.41
CA LEU A 62 -21.53 -12.49 8.49
C LEU A 62 -22.04 -13.60 9.43
N PRO A 63 -23.29 -13.59 9.93
CA PRO A 63 -23.77 -14.62 10.86
C PRO A 63 -23.76 -16.03 10.26
N SER A 64 -24.10 -16.15 8.98
CA SER A 64 -24.12 -17.42 8.27
C SER A 64 -22.73 -17.98 8.03
N LEU A 65 -21.73 -17.11 7.81
CA LEU A 65 -20.35 -17.54 7.62
C LEU A 65 -19.73 -18.02 8.94
N VAL A 66 -19.88 -17.24 10.01
CA VAL A 66 -19.30 -17.57 11.33
C VAL A 66 -19.88 -18.90 11.84
N SER A 67 -21.16 -19.17 11.61
CA SER A 67 -21.77 -20.45 11.99
C SER A 67 -21.22 -21.65 11.20
N ARG A 68 -20.72 -21.44 9.97
CA ARG A 68 -20.28 -22.51 9.08
C ARG A 68 -18.78 -22.78 9.17
N TRP A 69 -17.97 -21.76 9.46
CA TRP A 69 -16.51 -21.87 9.63
C TRP A 69 -16.08 -21.38 11.01
N PRO A 70 -16.34 -22.15 12.10
CA PRO A 70 -16.00 -21.73 13.46
C PRO A 70 -14.49 -21.65 13.71
N THR A 71 -13.67 -22.23 12.83
CA THR A 71 -12.20 -22.18 12.90
C THR A 71 -11.60 -20.90 12.33
N LEU A 72 -12.38 -20.13 11.58
CA LEU A 72 -11.95 -18.89 10.93
C LEU A 72 -12.68 -17.71 11.56
N GLU A 73 -11.94 -16.79 12.16
CA GLU A 73 -12.50 -15.56 12.70
C GLU A 73 -12.76 -14.58 11.55
N ILE A 74 -14.02 -14.44 11.15
CA ILE A 74 -14.42 -13.54 10.08
C ILE A 74 -14.94 -12.25 10.72
N THR A 75 -14.26 -11.15 10.44
CA THR A 75 -14.65 -9.81 10.86
C THR A 75 -14.85 -8.92 9.66
N ALA A 76 -15.74 -7.94 9.78
CA ALA A 76 -15.93 -6.92 8.77
C ALA A 76 -15.96 -5.55 9.44
N PHE A 77 -15.53 -4.53 8.72
CA PHE A 77 -15.54 -3.14 9.19
C PHE A 77 -15.82 -2.18 8.03
N ASP A 78 -16.22 -0.96 8.39
CA ASP A 78 -16.45 0.14 7.44
C ASP A 78 -15.10 0.73 6.95
N PHE A 79 -15.14 1.82 6.20
CA PHE A 79 -13.97 2.55 5.80
C PHE A 79 -13.22 3.15 7.00
N VAL A 80 -11.91 2.99 7.02
CA VAL A 80 -11.00 3.56 8.04
C VAL A 80 -9.94 4.35 7.30
N ASP A 81 -9.61 5.54 7.80
CA ASP A 81 -8.60 6.43 7.21
C ASP A 81 -7.18 5.85 7.30
N ASP A 82 -6.90 5.11 8.37
CA ASP A 82 -5.61 4.44 8.57
C ASP A 82 -5.73 2.91 8.52
N LEU A 83 -5.45 2.34 7.35
CA LEU A 83 -5.43 0.88 7.14
C LEU A 83 -4.13 0.23 7.62
N THR A 84 -3.13 1.03 8.00
CA THR A 84 -1.79 0.57 8.43
C THR A 84 -1.88 -0.38 9.62
N VAL A 85 -2.78 -0.12 10.56
CA VAL A 85 -2.96 -0.95 11.77
C VAL A 85 -3.41 -2.37 11.40
N GLU A 86 -4.38 -2.49 10.49
CA GLU A 86 -4.88 -3.80 10.03
C GLU A 86 -3.85 -4.50 9.13
N MET A 87 -3.18 -3.78 8.24
CA MET A 87 -2.10 -4.34 7.42
C MET A 87 -0.93 -4.84 8.29
N THR A 88 -0.61 -4.16 9.38
CA THR A 88 0.45 -4.59 10.30
C THR A 88 0.11 -5.92 10.97
N LYS A 89 -1.17 -6.29 11.11
CA LYS A 89 -1.56 -7.64 11.59
C LYS A 89 -1.21 -8.73 10.59
N CYS A 90 -1.13 -8.42 9.29
CA CYS A 90 -0.69 -9.33 8.24
C CYS A 90 0.84 -9.48 8.15
N GLN A 91 1.63 -8.73 8.92
CA GLN A 91 3.07 -8.95 9.01
C GLN A 91 3.41 -10.15 9.90
N ALA A 92 4.54 -10.79 9.60
CA ALA A 92 5.10 -11.82 10.46
C ALA A 92 5.67 -11.15 11.74
N ALA A 93 5.22 -11.62 12.90
CA ALA A 93 5.65 -11.16 14.22
C ALA A 93 5.62 -12.34 15.21
N ASP A 94 6.09 -12.15 16.44
CA ASP A 94 6.03 -13.21 17.46
C ASP A 94 4.58 -13.67 17.69
N GLY A 95 4.31 -14.94 17.38
CA GLY A 95 2.97 -15.54 17.45
C GLY A 95 2.10 -15.32 16.20
N ARG A 96 2.61 -14.66 15.16
CA ARG A 96 1.90 -14.35 13.91
C ARG A 96 2.69 -14.80 12.67
N GLU A 97 2.06 -15.63 11.85
CA GLU A 97 2.56 -15.99 10.53
C GLU A 97 2.29 -14.87 9.52
N ARG A 98 3.06 -14.88 8.42
CA ARG A 98 2.87 -13.89 7.37
C ARG A 98 1.48 -14.05 6.74
N GLY A 99 0.69 -13.01 6.87
CA GLY A 99 -0.64 -12.89 6.28
C GLY A 99 -0.60 -12.42 4.83
N VAL A 100 -1.77 -12.06 4.31
CA VAL A 100 -1.93 -11.50 2.97
C VAL A 100 -2.91 -10.34 3.00
N VAL A 101 -2.66 -9.36 2.14
CA VAL A 101 -3.59 -8.27 1.87
C VAL A 101 -4.08 -8.38 0.44
N ILE A 102 -5.38 -8.57 0.27
CA ILE A 102 -6.07 -8.57 -1.02
C ILE A 102 -6.72 -7.20 -1.18
N CYS A 103 -6.27 -6.44 -2.16
CA CYS A 103 -6.79 -5.11 -2.40
C CYS A 103 -7.33 -4.99 -3.82
N HIS A 104 -8.37 -4.19 -4.00
CA HIS A 104 -8.66 -3.62 -5.31
C HIS A 104 -7.44 -2.82 -5.80
N ALA A 105 -7.34 -2.57 -7.10
CA ALA A 105 -6.27 -1.77 -7.73
C ALA A 105 -6.32 -0.26 -7.37
N GLY A 106 -6.60 0.09 -6.11
CA GLY A 106 -6.53 1.42 -5.56
C GLY A 106 -5.11 1.77 -5.14
N THR A 107 -4.58 2.85 -5.70
CA THR A 107 -3.19 3.28 -5.50
C THR A 107 -2.83 3.52 -4.04
N GLY A 108 -3.71 4.14 -3.25
CA GLY A 108 -3.44 4.43 -1.83
C GLY A 108 -3.19 3.16 -1.02
N THR A 109 -4.08 2.18 -1.14
CA THR A 109 -3.96 0.89 -0.46
C THR A 109 -2.72 0.11 -0.87
N ILE A 110 -2.35 0.16 -2.16
CA ILE A 110 -1.11 -0.49 -2.64
C ILE A 110 0.11 0.16 -2.00
N LEU A 111 0.17 1.49 -1.97
CA LEU A 111 1.27 2.23 -1.35
C LEU A 111 1.37 1.97 0.16
N ASP A 112 0.25 1.91 0.86
CA ASP A 112 0.21 1.57 2.29
C ASP A 112 0.73 0.14 2.53
N GLY A 113 0.30 -0.82 1.71
CA GLY A 113 0.79 -2.20 1.78
C GLY A 113 2.30 -2.31 1.52
N MET A 114 2.82 -1.54 0.55
CA MET A 114 4.25 -1.48 0.26
C MET A 114 5.03 -0.86 1.42
N ARG A 115 4.51 0.19 2.05
CA ARG A 115 5.12 0.86 3.20
C ARG A 115 5.23 -0.08 4.41
N VAL A 116 4.23 -0.93 4.60
CA VAL A 116 4.14 -1.91 5.69
C VAL A 116 4.86 -3.22 5.33
N ASN A 117 5.33 -3.38 4.08
CA ASN A 117 5.99 -4.57 3.56
C ASN A 117 5.18 -5.86 3.82
N VAL A 118 3.91 -5.84 3.43
CA VAL A 118 3.01 -7.01 3.49
C VAL A 118 2.89 -7.65 2.11
N PRO A 119 2.62 -8.97 2.04
CA PRO A 119 2.24 -9.60 0.78
C PRO A 119 0.97 -9.00 0.22
N LEU A 120 1.02 -8.58 -1.04
CA LEU A 120 -0.10 -7.91 -1.71
C LEU A 120 -0.60 -8.75 -2.88
N VAL A 121 -1.93 -8.91 -2.94
CA VAL A 121 -2.65 -9.35 -4.13
C VAL A 121 -3.48 -8.18 -4.62
N VAL A 122 -3.25 -7.78 -5.86
CA VAL A 122 -3.95 -6.65 -6.49
C VAL A 122 -4.97 -7.19 -7.47
N VAL A 123 -6.25 -6.98 -7.20
CA VAL A 123 -7.37 -7.42 -8.04
C VAL A 123 -7.96 -6.19 -8.74
N PRO A 124 -7.68 -5.95 -10.03
CA PRO A 124 -8.28 -4.87 -10.77
C PRO A 124 -9.78 -5.13 -10.99
N ASN A 125 -10.57 -4.08 -11.01
CA ASN A 125 -11.99 -4.20 -11.31
C ASN A 125 -12.22 -4.16 -12.83
N PRO A 126 -12.69 -5.26 -13.47
CA PRO A 126 -12.91 -5.29 -14.91
C PRO A 126 -14.10 -4.45 -15.37
N THR A 127 -14.97 -4.05 -14.44
CA THR A 127 -16.20 -3.29 -14.72
C THR A 127 -15.94 -1.78 -14.78
N LEU A 128 -14.86 -1.30 -14.15
CA LEU A 128 -14.43 0.09 -14.28
C LEU A 128 -13.64 0.25 -15.57
N LYS A 129 -13.95 1.27 -16.37
CA LYS A 129 -13.40 1.52 -17.72
C LYS A 129 -11.90 1.86 -17.74
N ASP A 130 -11.23 1.87 -16.59
CA ASP A 130 -9.86 2.35 -16.48
C ASP A 130 -8.90 1.17 -16.59
N ASN A 131 -8.45 0.88 -17.82
CA ASN A 131 -7.38 -0.10 -18.07
C ASN A 131 -6.11 0.18 -17.26
N HIS A 132 -5.93 1.41 -16.80
CA HIS A 132 -4.86 1.82 -15.88
C HIS A 132 -4.80 1.01 -14.59
N GLN A 133 -5.92 0.44 -14.11
CA GLN A 133 -5.91 -0.46 -12.95
C GLN A 133 -5.16 -1.76 -13.25
N VAL A 134 -5.31 -2.29 -14.47
CA VAL A 134 -4.62 -3.51 -14.91
C VAL A 134 -3.13 -3.21 -15.11
N GLU A 135 -2.80 -2.11 -15.78
CA GLU A 135 -1.41 -1.66 -15.98
C GLU A 135 -0.67 -1.51 -14.64
N LEU A 136 -1.33 -0.93 -13.63
CA LEU A 136 -0.76 -0.80 -12.28
C LEU A 136 -0.53 -2.17 -11.64
N ALA A 137 -1.48 -3.10 -11.73
CA ALA A 137 -1.34 -4.44 -11.16
C ALA A 137 -0.20 -5.23 -11.83
N GLU A 138 -0.08 -5.13 -13.16
CA GLU A 138 1.01 -5.76 -13.92
C GLU A 138 2.37 -5.19 -13.53
N GLU A 139 2.49 -3.87 -13.39
CA GLU A 139 3.74 -3.23 -12.99
C GLU A 139 4.15 -3.63 -11.56
N ILE A 140 3.21 -3.69 -10.63
CA ILE A 140 3.46 -4.16 -9.25
C ILE A 140 3.99 -5.60 -9.24
N GLN A 141 3.44 -6.47 -10.08
CA GLN A 141 3.93 -7.83 -10.23
C GLN A 141 5.31 -7.89 -10.88
N ARG A 142 5.54 -7.10 -11.92
CA ARG A 142 6.83 -7.02 -12.62
C ARG A 142 7.96 -6.58 -11.69
N GLN A 143 7.66 -5.66 -10.77
CA GLN A 143 8.62 -5.16 -9.78
C GLN A 143 8.81 -6.12 -8.59
N GLY A 144 7.95 -7.13 -8.43
CA GLY A 144 8.06 -8.10 -7.34
C GLY A 144 7.42 -7.67 -6.03
N TYR A 145 6.59 -6.61 -6.03
CA TYR A 145 5.95 -6.09 -4.81
C TYR A 145 4.64 -6.81 -4.46
N GLY A 146 4.00 -7.46 -5.44
CA GLY A 146 2.78 -8.23 -5.23
C GLY A 146 2.40 -9.08 -6.44
N ILE A 147 1.27 -9.77 -6.37
CA ILE A 147 0.70 -10.55 -7.48
C ILE A 147 -0.53 -9.86 -8.04
N TRP A 148 -0.64 -9.86 -9.37
CA TRP A 148 -1.89 -9.54 -10.05
C TRP A 148 -2.88 -10.71 -9.93
N GLY A 149 -4.03 -10.44 -9.34
CA GLY A 149 -5.13 -11.40 -9.18
C GLY A 149 -6.25 -11.14 -10.17
N ARG A 150 -6.86 -12.20 -10.67
CA ARG A 150 -8.06 -12.13 -11.52
C ARG A 150 -9.29 -12.56 -10.72
N LEU A 151 -10.41 -11.87 -10.93
CA LEU A 151 -11.70 -12.33 -10.40
C LEU A 151 -12.04 -13.72 -10.94
N GLY A 152 -12.40 -14.63 -10.04
CA GLY A 152 -12.64 -16.06 -10.25
C GLY A 152 -11.46 -16.95 -9.87
N ASP A 153 -10.23 -16.41 -9.86
CA ASP A 153 -8.99 -17.16 -9.69
C ASP A 153 -8.11 -16.59 -8.54
N ILE A 154 -8.72 -15.95 -7.53
CA ILE A 154 -7.96 -15.36 -6.42
C ILE A 154 -7.16 -16.42 -5.64
N SER A 155 -7.68 -17.64 -5.50
CA SER A 155 -6.95 -18.74 -4.84
C SER A 155 -5.63 -19.05 -5.56
N TYR A 156 -5.63 -19.03 -6.90
CA TYR A 156 -4.42 -19.21 -7.70
C TYR A 156 -3.43 -18.06 -7.48
N ALA A 157 -3.92 -16.82 -7.39
CA ALA A 157 -3.08 -15.65 -7.08
C ALA A 157 -2.39 -15.78 -5.71
N LEU A 158 -3.06 -16.35 -4.71
CA LEU A 158 -2.48 -16.60 -3.38
C LEU A 158 -1.36 -17.65 -3.44
N GLU A 159 -1.53 -18.73 -4.21
CA GLU A 159 -0.47 -19.72 -4.42
C GLU A 159 0.75 -19.10 -5.13
N GLN A 160 0.52 -18.30 -6.16
CA GLN A 160 1.60 -17.58 -6.86
C GLN A 160 2.31 -16.59 -5.96
N LEU A 161 1.59 -15.96 -5.03
CA LEU A 161 2.18 -15.00 -4.09
C LEU A 161 3.21 -15.68 -3.20
N VAL A 162 2.90 -16.86 -2.65
CA VAL A 162 3.86 -17.62 -1.84
C VAL A 162 5.16 -17.88 -2.62
N LEU A 163 5.04 -18.33 -3.87
CA LEU A 163 6.19 -18.57 -4.75
C LEU A 163 6.99 -17.30 -5.06
N GLN A 164 6.31 -16.17 -5.28
CA GLN A 164 6.96 -14.88 -5.56
C GLN A 164 7.68 -14.33 -4.32
N LEU A 165 7.11 -14.49 -3.12
CA LEU A 165 7.76 -14.09 -1.88
C LEU A 165 9.06 -14.86 -1.65
N ASP A 166 9.08 -16.14 -1.95
CA ASP A 166 10.29 -16.95 -1.84
C ASP A 166 11.36 -16.50 -2.84
N LYS A 167 10.97 -16.16 -4.08
CA LYS A 167 11.88 -15.55 -5.07
C LYS A 167 12.41 -14.20 -4.60
N THR A 168 11.54 -13.35 -4.05
CA THR A 168 11.89 -11.99 -3.61
C THR A 168 12.87 -12.03 -2.43
N LYS A 169 12.67 -12.93 -1.47
CA LYS A 169 13.62 -13.18 -0.37
C LYS A 169 15.01 -13.58 -0.88
N VAL A 170 15.07 -14.31 -2.00
CA VAL A 170 16.34 -14.73 -2.61
C VAL A 170 16.99 -13.58 -3.37
N GLN A 171 16.19 -12.79 -4.10
CA GLN A 171 16.66 -11.71 -4.96
C GLN A 171 17.12 -10.46 -4.18
N PHE A 172 16.44 -10.12 -3.08
CA PHE A 172 16.72 -8.93 -2.28
C PHE A 172 17.27 -9.28 -0.89
N LYS A 173 18.29 -10.15 -0.83
CA LYS A 173 19.00 -10.39 0.43
C LYS A 173 19.74 -9.11 0.85
N PRO A 174 19.55 -8.62 2.10
CA PRO A 174 20.42 -7.61 2.65
C PRO A 174 21.87 -8.10 2.56
N HIS A 175 22.78 -7.24 2.12
CA HIS A 175 24.19 -7.56 2.18
C HIS A 175 24.55 -7.77 3.65
N SER A 176 25.11 -8.93 3.99
CA SER A 176 25.54 -9.20 5.36
C SER A 176 26.62 -8.19 5.71
N VAL A 177 26.30 -7.26 6.63
CA VAL A 177 27.33 -6.44 7.25
C VAL A 177 28.16 -7.40 8.11
N LYS A 178 29.48 -7.44 7.88
CA LYS A 178 30.37 -8.28 8.69
C LYS A 178 30.28 -7.77 10.14
N GLU A 179 29.93 -8.65 11.08
CA GLU A 179 29.84 -8.31 12.52
C GLU A 179 31.18 -7.86 13.10
N ASP A 180 32.29 -8.12 12.40
CA ASP A 180 33.65 -7.68 12.76
C ASP A 180 33.97 -6.22 12.37
N ALA A 181 33.00 -5.49 11.81
CA ALA A 181 33.16 -4.08 11.53
C ALA A 181 32.90 -3.28 12.81
N GLU A 182 33.98 -2.82 13.46
CA GLU A 182 33.92 -1.79 14.49
C GLU A 182 32.89 -0.71 14.07
N PRO A 183 31.94 -0.34 14.95
CA PRO A 183 30.93 0.65 14.60
C PRO A 183 31.66 1.94 14.28
N LEU A 184 31.79 2.24 12.99
CA LEU A 184 32.27 3.52 12.53
C LEU A 184 31.26 4.55 13.03
N ASN A 185 31.63 5.29 14.07
CA ASN A 185 30.86 6.42 14.58
C ASN A 185 30.97 7.57 13.58
N VAL A 186 30.32 7.40 12.43
CA VAL A 186 30.20 8.44 11.42
C VAL A 186 28.91 9.17 11.70
N ASP A 187 29.04 10.40 12.20
CA ASP A 187 27.91 11.30 12.23
C ASP A 187 27.53 11.67 10.79
N LEU A 188 26.47 11.02 10.28
CA LEU A 188 25.94 11.23 8.93
C LEU A 188 25.60 12.70 8.67
N TRP A 189 25.30 13.49 9.71
CA TRP A 189 25.06 14.93 9.60
C TRP A 189 26.32 15.75 9.34
N GLN A 190 27.48 15.30 9.81
CA GLN A 190 28.76 15.96 9.50
C GLN A 190 29.18 15.73 8.04
N VAL A 191 28.98 14.50 7.54
CA VAL A 191 29.34 14.14 6.16
C VAL A 191 28.47 14.88 5.15
N THR A 192 27.16 14.96 5.41
CA THR A 192 26.22 15.71 4.55
C THR A 192 26.48 17.20 4.59
N SER A 193 26.79 17.79 5.74
CA SER A 193 27.19 19.21 5.84
C SER A 193 28.48 19.51 5.07
N ALA A 194 29.46 18.60 5.09
CA ALA A 194 30.70 18.74 4.32
C ALA A 194 30.51 18.55 2.79
N MET A 195 29.46 17.84 2.36
CA MET A 195 29.06 17.76 0.96
C MET A 195 28.21 18.96 0.51
N LEU A 196 27.31 19.45 1.35
CA LEU A 196 26.44 20.60 1.07
C LEU A 196 27.20 21.94 1.13
N GLY A 197 28.28 22.03 1.90
CA GLY A 197 29.21 23.17 1.86
C GLY A 197 29.83 23.40 0.48
N ARG A 198 29.85 22.37 -0.38
CA ARG A 198 30.31 22.46 -1.78
C ARG A 198 29.28 23.08 -2.72
N TYR A 199 28.01 23.14 -2.29
CA TYR A 199 26.90 23.80 -2.99
C TYR A 199 26.59 25.20 -2.43
N ALA A 200 27.28 25.64 -1.38
CA ALA A 200 27.00 26.91 -0.68
C ALA A 200 27.76 28.13 -1.25
N LEU A 201 28.28 28.05 -2.48
CA LEU A 201 28.87 29.19 -3.18
C LEU A 201 28.25 29.32 -4.57
N GLU A 202 27.08 29.94 -4.61
CA GLU A 202 26.71 30.94 -5.62
C GLU A 202 25.38 31.58 -5.20
N THR A 203 25.47 32.56 -4.31
CA THR A 203 24.41 33.57 -4.20
C THR A 203 24.61 34.56 -5.37
N PRO A 204 23.63 34.73 -6.28
CA PRO A 204 23.74 35.77 -7.30
C PRO A 204 23.75 37.13 -6.60
N GLN A 205 24.81 37.91 -6.78
CA GLN A 205 24.85 39.27 -6.28
C GLN A 205 23.79 40.13 -7.00
N PRO A 206 23.03 40.97 -6.29
CA PRO A 206 22.13 41.92 -6.93
C PRO A 206 22.96 42.98 -7.66
N PRO A 207 22.52 43.47 -8.84
CA PRO A 207 23.30 44.40 -9.65
C PRO A 207 23.47 45.75 -8.92
N THR A 208 24.72 46.11 -8.66
CA THR A 208 25.15 47.45 -8.22
C THR A 208 24.85 48.48 -9.31
N LYS A 209 23.84 49.34 -9.07
CA LYS A 209 23.60 50.56 -9.85
C LYS A 209 24.64 51.61 -9.47
N THR A 210 25.57 51.91 -10.36
CA THR A 210 26.41 53.11 -10.29
C THR A 210 25.61 54.31 -10.79
N CYS A 211 25.30 55.24 -9.89
CA CYS A 211 24.81 56.56 -10.27
C CYS A 211 25.99 57.43 -10.73
N THR A 212 26.05 57.73 -12.02
CA THR A 212 26.59 59.01 -12.53
C THR A 212 25.55 59.55 -13.51
N GLY A 213 25.06 60.75 -13.23
CA GLY A 213 23.82 61.28 -13.82
C GLY A 213 23.96 61.78 -15.25
N ASN A 214 22.84 61.81 -15.97
CA ASN A 214 22.26 63.06 -16.47
C ASN A 214 20.85 62.81 -17.04
N GLY A 215 19.89 63.68 -16.69
CA GLY A 215 18.75 64.02 -17.54
C GLY A 215 17.51 63.14 -17.51
N GLY A 216 16.38 63.76 -17.11
CA GLY A 216 15.11 63.58 -17.81
C GLY A 216 14.04 62.72 -17.13
N SER A 217 13.19 63.39 -16.34
CA SER A 217 11.71 63.33 -16.39
C SER A 217 11.00 61.98 -16.58
N GLY A 218 10.12 61.64 -15.63
CA GLY A 218 8.96 60.79 -15.90
C GLY A 218 8.52 59.92 -14.74
N GLU A 219 7.53 60.40 -13.98
CA GLU A 219 6.67 59.62 -13.09
C GLU A 219 5.88 58.52 -13.84
N ILE A 220 5.14 57.72 -13.06
CA ILE A 220 3.99 56.81 -13.37
C ILE A 220 4.35 55.34 -13.09
N GLN A 221 4.08 54.84 -11.88
CA GLN A 221 2.82 54.27 -11.35
C GLN A 221 2.38 52.95 -12.00
N ARG A 222 2.13 51.98 -11.12
CA ARG A 222 1.50 50.68 -11.36
C ARG A 222 -0.02 50.88 -11.46
N GLU A 223 -0.61 50.47 -12.57
CA GLU A 223 -2.02 50.02 -12.66
C GLU A 223 -1.95 48.53 -13.04
N GLU A 224 -2.34 47.63 -12.15
CA GLU A 224 -3.72 47.17 -11.90
C GLU A 224 -4.29 46.35 -13.07
N VAL A 225 -4.58 45.09 -12.75
CA VAL A 225 -5.13 44.08 -13.65
C VAL A 225 -6.63 44.30 -13.75
N ALA A 226 -7.08 44.84 -14.87
CA ALA A 226 -8.41 44.54 -15.41
C ALA A 226 -8.42 44.88 -16.90
N GLN A 227 -8.59 43.86 -17.74
CA GLN A 227 -9.53 43.85 -18.87
C GLN A 227 -9.21 42.73 -19.86
N MET A 228 -10.29 42.11 -20.34
CA MET A 228 -10.62 41.71 -21.72
C MET A 228 -11.60 40.54 -21.61
N THR A 229 -12.79 40.52 -22.22
CA THR A 229 -13.21 41.02 -23.54
C THR A 229 -14.76 40.99 -23.56
N MET A 230 -15.44 42.13 -23.75
CA MET A 230 -16.09 42.62 -24.98
C MET A 230 -17.22 41.74 -25.56
N GLY A 231 -18.36 42.39 -25.80
CA GLY A 231 -19.52 41.89 -26.54
C GLY A 231 -20.78 42.63 -26.15
#